data_AF-A0A959QAS0-F1
#
_entry.id   AF-A0A959QAS0-F1
#
_cell.length_a   1.000
_cell.length_b   1.000
_cell.length_c   1.000
_cell.angle_alpha   90.00
_cell.angle_beta   90.00
_cell.angle_gamma   90.00
#
_symmetry.space_group_name_H-M   'P 1'
#
loop_
_entity.id
_entity.type
_entity.pdbx_description
1 polymer ?
#
loop_
_entity_poly.entity_id
_entity_poly.type
_entity_poly.pdbx_seq_one_letter_code
_entity_poly.pdbx_strand_id
1 'polypeptide(L)'
;MDVDKIKTELKERVAKGLNFGVEGVEEVLDPSAPNRNSLILLKSKYNDLMQLSMANTLPYEQIEIGLDKLRVQLLHLIDQLSADDLEKHEVTPDLKINTLPTRRTNFFKLVEIH
;
A
#
# COMPACT_ATOMS: atom_id res chain seq x y z
N MET A 1 1.15 -22.18 8.72
CA MET A 1 1.60 -20.87 8.23
C MET A 1 1.44 -19.90 9.38
N ASP A 2 2.47 -19.13 9.71
CA ASP A 2 2.41 -18.18 10.83
C ASP A 2 1.78 -16.87 10.34
N VAL A 3 0.47 -16.73 10.59
CA VAL A 3 -0.30 -15.56 10.15
C VAL A 3 0.20 -14.29 10.83
N ASP A 4 0.65 -14.36 12.08
CA ASP A 4 1.13 -13.19 12.82
C ASP A 4 2.48 -12.72 12.26
N LYS A 5 3.34 -13.66 11.85
CA LYS A 5 4.56 -13.33 11.11
C LYS A 5 4.26 -12.62 9.79
N ILE A 6 3.34 -13.16 8.98
CA ILE A 6 2.95 -12.55 7.70
C ILE A 6 2.36 -11.14 7.93
N LYS A 7 1.46 -10.98 8.89
CA LYS A 7 0.89 -9.67 9.25
C LYS A 7 1.99 -8.66 9.62
N THR A 8 2.99 -9.10 10.37
CA THR A 8 4.13 -8.25 10.75
C THR A 8 4.93 -7.83 9.52
N GLU A 9 5.30 -8.78 8.65
CA GLU A 9 6.02 -8.49 7.39
C GLU A 9 5.24 -7.53 6.49
N LEU A 10 3.92 -7.69 6.37
CA LEU A 10 3.06 -6.79 5.61
C LEU A 10 3.05 -5.37 6.21
N LYS A 11 2.94 -5.24 7.54
CA LYS A 11 2.99 -3.93 8.22
C LYS A 11 4.34 -3.25 8.03
N GLU A 12 5.45 -3.99 8.03
CA GLU A 12 6.76 -3.45 7.70
C GLU A 12 6.83 -2.94 6.25
N ARG A 13 6.18 -3.62 5.31
CA ARG A 13 6.05 -3.12 3.93
C ARG A 13 5.21 -1.84 3.87
N VAL A 14 4.11 -1.74 4.62
CA VAL A 14 3.33 -0.49 4.73
C VAL A 14 4.18 0.67 5.25
N ALA A 15 5.07 0.43 6.22
CA ALA A 15 5.98 1.44 6.76
C ALA A 15 6.98 1.97 5.71
N LYS A 16 7.39 1.14 4.74
CA LYS A 16 8.24 1.56 3.60
C LYS A 16 7.48 2.40 2.58
N GLY A 17 6.16 2.24 2.50
CA GLY A 17 5.28 3.02 1.65
C GLY A 17 3.97 2.29 1.37
N LEU A 18 2.91 3.05 1.10
CA LEU A 18 1.58 2.49 0.87
C LEU A 18 1.56 1.54 -0.34
N ASN A 19 2.32 1.86 -1.40
CA ASN A 19 2.47 1.00 -2.57
C ASN A 19 3.07 -0.37 -2.22
N PHE A 20 4.13 -0.41 -1.41
CA PHE A 20 4.77 -1.67 -1.00
C PHE A 20 3.85 -2.51 -0.12
N GLY A 21 3.07 -1.86 0.75
CA GLY A 21 2.06 -2.54 1.54
C GLY A 21 0.97 -3.17 0.67
N VAL A 22 0.44 -2.42 -0.30
CA VAL A 22 -0.59 -2.91 -1.23
C VAL A 22 -0.09 -4.10 -2.04
N GLU A 23 1.12 -4.00 -2.61
CA GLU A 23 1.76 -5.08 -3.36
C GLU A 23 1.95 -6.32 -2.48
N GLY A 24 2.44 -6.15 -1.25
CA GLY A 24 2.61 -7.27 -0.33
C GLY A 24 1.31 -7.98 0.03
N VAL A 25 0.22 -7.24 0.26
CA VAL A 25 -1.08 -7.88 0.52
C VAL A 25 -1.59 -8.60 -0.74
N GLU A 26 -1.38 -8.04 -1.93
CA GLU A 26 -1.78 -8.67 -3.19
C GLU A 26 -1.05 -9.98 -3.47
N GLU A 27 0.22 -10.10 -3.05
CA GLU A 27 1.03 -11.31 -3.20
C GLU A 27 0.57 -12.49 -2.34
N VAL A 28 -0.01 -12.22 -1.17
CA VAL A 28 -0.36 -13.27 -0.19
C VAL A 28 -1.85 -13.55 -0.08
N LEU A 29 -2.69 -12.61 -0.51
CA LEU A 29 -4.14 -12.72 -0.38
C LEU A 29 -4.71 -13.60 -1.48
N ASP A 30 -5.40 -14.67 -1.08
CA ASP A 30 -6.12 -15.54 -2.00
C ASP A 30 -7.08 -14.70 -2.88
N PRO A 31 -7.03 -14.83 -4.21
CA PRO A 31 -7.96 -14.15 -5.12
C PRO A 31 -9.44 -14.38 -4.80
N SER A 32 -9.77 -15.50 -4.16
CA SER A 32 -11.13 -15.88 -3.77
C SER A 32 -11.50 -15.42 -2.34
N ALA A 33 -10.55 -14.85 -1.59
CA ALA A 33 -10.80 -14.39 -0.22
C ALA A 33 -11.86 -13.27 -0.19
N PRO A 34 -12.76 -13.23 0.81
CA PRO A 34 -13.72 -12.13 0.98
C PRO A 34 -13.06 -10.75 1.03
N ASN A 35 -11.87 -10.69 1.62
CA ASN A 35 -11.06 -9.47 1.77
C ASN A 35 -10.48 -8.94 0.44
N ARG A 36 -10.56 -9.70 -0.65
CA ARG A 36 -10.06 -9.30 -1.98
C ARG A 36 -10.74 -8.05 -2.50
N ASN A 37 -12.06 -7.92 -2.33
CA ASN A 37 -12.81 -6.75 -2.77
C ASN A 37 -12.37 -5.48 -2.04
N SER A 38 -12.05 -5.58 -0.75
CA SER A 38 -11.53 -4.47 0.06
C SER A 38 -10.17 -4.01 -0.46
N LEU A 39 -9.28 -4.95 -0.82
CA LEU A 39 -7.99 -4.64 -1.43
C LEU A 39 -8.15 -3.94 -2.79
N ILE A 40 -9.04 -4.43 -3.65
CA ILE A 40 -9.32 -3.82 -4.97
C ILE A 40 -9.82 -2.38 -4.81
N LEU A 41 -10.75 -2.15 -3.88
CA LEU A 41 -11.28 -0.82 -3.61
C LEU A 41 -10.19 0.14 -3.11
N LEU A 42 -9.31 -0.34 -2.21
CA LEU A 42 -8.19 0.44 -1.72
C LEU A 42 -7.21 0.81 -2.85
N LYS A 43 -6.90 -0.14 -3.75
CA LYS A 43 -6.09 0.10 -4.95
C LYS A 43 -6.70 1.15 -5.87
N SER A 44 -8.01 1.07 -6.12
CA SER A 44 -8.71 2.07 -6.93
C SER A 44 -8.57 3.47 -6.34
N LYS A 45 -8.89 3.63 -5.05
CA LYS A 45 -8.80 4.92 -4.35
C LYS A 45 -7.38 5.48 -4.32
N TYR A 46 -6.38 4.61 -4.12
CA TYR A 46 -4.99 4.99 -4.18
C TYR A 46 -4.61 5.53 -5.56
N ASN A 47 -4.98 4.82 -6.63
CA ASN A 47 -4.72 5.25 -8.00
C ASN A 47 -5.41 6.57 -8.34
N ASP A 48 -6.68 6.74 -7.95
CA ASP A 48 -7.41 8.00 -8.16
C ASP A 48 -6.72 9.17 -7.44
N LEU A 49 -6.33 8.97 -6.18
CA LEU A 49 -5.61 9.97 -5.40
C LEU A 49 -4.25 10.33 -6.03
N MET A 50 -3.53 9.34 -6.54
CA MET A 50 -2.26 9.56 -7.23
C MET A 50 -2.46 10.31 -8.55
N GLN A 51 -3.50 10.02 -9.33
CA GLN A 51 -3.83 10.78 -10.53
C GLN A 51 -4.17 12.24 -10.21
N LEU A 52 -5.01 12.48 -9.21
CA LEU A 52 -5.35 13.84 -8.75
C LEU A 52 -4.12 14.62 -8.26
N SER A 53 -3.21 13.92 -7.56
CA SER A 53 -1.93 14.47 -7.12
C SER A 53 -1.04 14.85 -8.30
N MET A 54 -0.94 14.00 -9.34
CA MET A 54 -0.12 14.28 -10.51
C MET A 54 -0.66 15.43 -11.36
N ALA A 55 -1.98 15.62 -11.37
CA ALA A 55 -2.62 16.74 -12.03
C ALA A 55 -2.51 18.07 -11.24
N ASN A 56 -1.83 18.09 -10.08
CA ASN A 56 -1.73 19.24 -9.17
C ASN A 56 -3.10 19.85 -8.82
N THR A 57 -4.15 19.03 -8.80
CA THR A 57 -5.53 19.47 -8.55
C THR A 57 -5.84 19.63 -7.06
N LEU A 58 -5.04 19.02 -6.20
CA LEU A 58 -5.23 19.02 -4.76
C LEU A 58 -4.02 19.64 -4.04
N PRO A 59 -4.24 20.42 -2.97
CA PRO A 59 -3.19 20.82 -2.05
C PRO A 59 -2.46 19.61 -1.46
N TYR A 60 -1.19 19.80 -1.13
CA TYR A 60 -0.34 18.74 -0.60
C TYR A 60 -0.90 18.12 0.68
N GLU A 61 -1.46 18.95 1.57
CA GLU A 61 -2.06 18.53 2.83
C GLU A 61 -3.26 17.59 2.61
N GLN A 62 -4.06 17.85 1.57
CA GLN A 62 -5.20 16.99 1.21
C GLN A 62 -4.73 15.63 0.68
N ILE A 63 -3.62 15.62 -0.06
CA ILE A 63 -3.00 14.40 -0.55
C ILE A 63 -2.45 13.58 0.63
N GLU A 64 -1.78 14.22 1.59
CA GLU A 64 -1.29 13.54 2.80
C GLU A 64 -2.41 12.93 3.64
N ILE A 65 -3.49 13.69 3.89
CA ILE A 65 -4.67 13.19 4.60
C ILE A 65 -5.28 11.98 3.88
N GLY A 66 -5.38 12.04 2.55
CA GLY A 66 -5.87 10.93 1.74
C GLY A 66 -4.99 9.68 1.88
N LEU A 67 -3.68 9.85 1.77
CA LEU A 67 -2.72 8.76 1.92
C LEU A 67 -2.75 8.15 3.32
N ASP A 68 -2.90 8.96 4.36
CA ASP A 68 -2.96 8.46 5.72
C ASP A 68 -4.24 7.65 5.99
N LYS A 69 -5.38 8.12 5.48
CA LYS A 69 -6.64 7.35 5.52
C LYS A 69 -6.50 6.00 4.83
N LEU A 70 -5.86 5.95 3.66
CA LEU A 70 -5.62 4.70 2.94
C LEU A 70 -4.64 3.79 3.69
N ARG A 71 -3.62 4.35 4.34
CA ARG A 71 -2.69 3.59 5.19
C ARG A 71 -3.41 2.93 6.35
N VAL A 72 -4.26 3.66 7.07
CA VAL A 72 -5.06 3.11 8.17
C VAL A 72 -5.98 2.00 7.68
N GLN A 73 -6.64 2.17 6.53
CA GLN A 73 -7.48 1.13 5.93
C GLN A 73 -6.69 -0.13 5.58
N LEU A 74 -5.48 0.02 5.03
CA LEU A 74 -4.62 -1.12 4.70
C LEU A 74 -4.14 -1.86 5.95
N LEU A 75 -3.75 -1.14 7.01
CA LEU A 75 -3.38 -1.75 8.28
C LEU A 75 -4.54 -2.52 8.89
N HIS A 76 -5.75 -1.96 8.84
CA HIS A 76 -6.96 -2.63 9.30
C HIS A 76 -7.27 -3.90 8.49
N LEU A 77 -7.10 -3.85 7.17
CA LEU A 77 -7.24 -5.02 6.30
C LEU A 77 -6.23 -6.11 6.69
N ILE A 78 -4.96 -5.75 6.93
CA ILE A 78 -3.92 -6.69 7.38
C ILE A 78 -4.30 -7.31 8.73
N ASP A 79 -4.81 -6.52 9.68
CA ASP A 79 -5.23 -7.01 10.99
C ASP A 79 -6.35 -8.05 10.89
N GLN A 80 -7.25 -7.90 9.90
CA GLN A 80 -8.39 -8.78 9.66
C GLN A 80 -8.04 -10.08 8.91
N LEU A 81 -6.84 -10.21 8.34
CA LEU A 81 -6.45 -11.43 7.61
C LEU A 81 -6.49 -12.66 8.53
N SER A 82 -7.18 -13.70 8.08
CA SER A 82 -7.19 -15.01 8.69
C SER A 82 -6.31 -15.98 7.89
N ALA A 83 -6.04 -17.18 8.44
CA ALA A 83 -5.28 -18.20 7.72
C ALA A 83 -5.96 -18.64 6.41
N ASP A 84 -7.29 -18.58 6.36
CA ASP A 84 -8.09 -19.00 5.21
C ASP A 84 -8.12 -17.95 4.10
N ASP A 85 -7.76 -16.70 4.41
CA ASP A 85 -7.67 -15.62 3.42
C ASP A 85 -6.35 -15.66 2.61
N LEU A 86 -5.40 -16.52 3.01
CA LEU A 86 -4.03 -16.48 2.52
C LEU A 86 -3.75 -17.64 1.57
N GLU A 87 -3.28 -17.32 0.37
CA GLU A 87 -2.81 -18.32 -0.57
C GLU A 87 -1.46 -18.88 -0.09
N LYS A 88 -1.20 -20.18 -0.30
CA LYS A 88 0.06 -20.84 0.10
C LYS A 88 1.22 -20.42 -0.81
N HIS A 89 1.61 -19.16 -0.75
CA HIS A 89 2.85 -18.69 -1.35
C HIS A 89 3.72 -18.04 -0.27
N GLU A 90 4.94 -18.55 -0.11
CA GLU A 90 5.97 -17.87 0.67
C GLU A 90 6.12 -16.46 0.11
N VAL A 91 6.07 -15.46 1.00
CA VAL A 91 6.30 -14.06 0.67
C VAL A 91 7.67 -13.97 0.00
N THR A 92 7.73 -13.79 -1.31
CA THR A 92 9.00 -13.64 -2.01
C THR A 92 9.69 -12.36 -1.55
N PRO A 93 10.93 -12.43 -1.03
CA PRO A 93 11.66 -11.25 -0.57
C PRO A 93 12.21 -10.39 -1.71
N ASP A 94 12.11 -10.85 -2.97
CA ASP A 94 12.61 -10.12 -4.13
C ASP A 94 11.64 -9.01 -4.56
N LEU A 95 11.92 -7.82 -4.04
CA LEU A 95 11.39 -6.54 -4.48
C LEU A 95 11.53 -6.42 -6.01
N LYS A 96 10.42 -6.59 -6.75
CA LYS A 96 10.33 -6.12 -8.13
C LYS A 96 10.35 -4.60 -8.12
N ILE A 97 11.54 -4.02 -8.21
CA ILE A 97 11.72 -2.61 -8.49
C ILE A 97 11.09 -2.33 -9.87
N ASN A 98 10.04 -1.51 -9.86
CA ASN A 98 9.33 -0.86 -10.98
C ASN A 98 8.02 -1.50 -11.45
N THR A 99 6.92 -0.83 -11.09
CA THR A 99 5.89 -0.29 -12.02
C THR A 99 5.00 0.82 -11.41
N LEU A 100 5.25 1.29 -10.19
CA LEU A 100 4.59 2.48 -9.64
C LEU A 100 5.55 3.67 -9.59
N PRO A 101 5.09 4.90 -9.90
CA PRO A 101 5.93 6.08 -9.97
C PRO A 101 6.62 6.28 -8.62
N THR A 102 7.92 6.02 -8.58
CA THR A 102 8.76 6.17 -7.41
C THR A 102 8.79 7.66 -7.07
N ARG A 103 8.15 8.02 -5.94
CA ARG A 103 8.33 9.33 -5.29
C ARG A 103 9.80 9.53 -4.93
N ARG A 104 10.62 9.97 -5.86
CA ARG A 104 11.98 10.47 -5.59
C ARG A 104 12.25 11.70 -6.44
N THR A 105 11.59 12.82 -6.14
CA THR A 105 12.11 14.12 -6.61
C THR A 105 11.63 15.38 -5.89
N ASN A 106 10.57 15.34 -5.06
CA ASN A 106 10.00 16.60 -4.56
C ASN A 106 10.38 17.00 -3.13
N PHE A 107 10.96 16.12 -2.31
CA PHE A 107 11.36 16.48 -0.95
C PHE A 107 12.63 17.37 -0.93
N PHE A 108 13.60 17.13 -1.84
CA PHE A 108 14.83 17.90 -1.89
C PHE A 108 14.71 19.26 -2.60
N LYS A 109 13.70 19.44 -3.47
CA LYS A 109 13.46 20.74 -4.11
C LYS A 109 12.92 21.82 -3.16
N LEU A 110 12.35 21.42 -2.02
CA LEU A 110 11.90 22.36 -0.98
C LEU A 110 13.03 22.83 -0.06
N VAL A 111 14.17 22.12 -0.02
CA VAL A 111 15.31 22.47 0.83
C VAL A 111 16.30 23.40 0.10
N GLU A 112 16.30 23.43 -1.23
CA GLU A 112 17.13 24.36 -2.02
C GLU A 112 16.52 25.77 -2.17
N ILE A 113 15.27 25.98 -1.74
CA ILE A 113 14.62 27.30 -1.73
C ILE A 113 14.62 27.84 -0.29
N HIS A 114 15.78 27.90 0.38
CA HIS A 114 16.01 28.73 1.58
C HIS A 114 17.48 29.18 1.60
#